data_AF-A0A9X2DTA9-F1
#
_entry.id   AF-A0A9X2DTA9-F1
#
_cell.length_a   1.000
_cell.length_b   1.000
_cell.length_c   1.000
_cell.angle_alpha   90.00
_cell.angle_beta   90.00
_cell.angle_gamma   90.00
#
_symmetry.space_group_name_H-M   'P 1'
#
loop_
_entity.id
_entity.type
_entity.pdbx_description
1 polymer ?
#
loop_
_entity_poly.entity_id
_entity_poly.type
_entity_poly.pdbx_seq_one_letter_code
_entity_poly.pdbx_strand_id
1 'polypeptide(L)'
;MKQLKQLFRERKVARLMKDIEEDGERVAKAFNMVAFRFIEGRVSEIQSNFYNSAYDHRVQRCYIRHVPPITIDALIKELKELSHKTKAIQLEFDEYNRGNNVEIALYDLHSEGNSLQIFELSESPCSVPLSQRFYSEFIAKLRKIAG
;
A
#
# COMPACT_ATOMS: atom_id res chain seq x y z
N MET A 1 -29.24 23.33 -23.58
CA MET A 1 -29.63 22.80 -22.24
C MET A 1 -28.88 21.53 -21.80
N LYS A 2 -28.69 20.50 -22.65
CA LYS A 2 -27.97 19.27 -22.25
C LYS A 2 -26.50 19.51 -21.85
N GLN A 3 -25.76 20.30 -22.61
CA GLN A 3 -24.35 20.65 -22.32
C GLN A 3 -24.18 21.42 -20.99
N LEU A 4 -25.11 22.33 -20.67
CA LEU A 4 -25.05 23.10 -19.43
C LEU A 4 -25.24 22.19 -18.19
N LYS A 5 -26.19 21.25 -18.25
CA LYS A 5 -26.41 20.27 -17.17
C LYS A 5 -25.21 19.34 -16.98
N GLN A 6 -24.52 18.99 -18.06
CA GLN A 6 -23.30 18.17 -18.01
C GLN A 6 -22.15 18.90 -17.32
N LEU A 7 -21.90 20.17 -17.68
CA LEU A 7 -20.90 21.03 -17.02
C LEU A 7 -21.16 21.20 -15.51
N PHE A 8 -22.42 21.37 -15.10
CA PHE A 8 -22.76 21.43 -13.66
C PHE A 8 -22.50 20.11 -12.93
N ARG A 9 -22.76 18.97 -13.58
CA ARG A 9 -22.47 17.64 -13.01
C ARG A 9 -20.97 17.43 -12.86
N GLU A 10 -20.18 17.77 -13.88
CA GLU A 10 -18.72 17.67 -13.87
C GLU A 10 -18.11 18.54 -12.75
N ARG A 11 -18.57 19.79 -12.60
CA ARG A 11 -18.14 20.67 -11.50
C ARG A 11 -18.50 20.12 -10.11
N LYS A 12 -19.69 19.53 -9.96
CA LYS A 12 -20.12 18.91 -8.70
C LYS A 12 -19.27 17.69 -8.35
N VAL A 13 -18.96 16.85 -9.35
CA VAL A 13 -18.08 15.69 -9.18
C VAL A 13 -16.66 16.13 -8.82
N ALA A 14 -16.10 17.12 -9.53
CA ALA A 14 -14.77 17.64 -9.24
C ALA A 14 -14.65 18.21 -7.81
N ARG A 15 -15.68 18.92 -7.33
CA ARG A 15 -15.73 19.40 -5.95
C ARG A 15 -15.77 18.24 -4.95
N LEU A 16 -16.60 17.24 -5.19
CA LEU A 16 -16.68 16.05 -4.33
C LEU A 16 -15.36 15.29 -4.27
N MET A 17 -14.67 15.12 -5.40
CA MET A 17 -13.34 14.50 -5.45
C MET A 17 -12.33 15.27 -4.61
N LYS A 18 -12.34 16.60 -4.71
CA LYS A 18 -11.47 17.46 -3.92
C LYS A 18 -11.76 17.33 -2.41
N ASP A 19 -13.03 17.36 -2.01
CA ASP A 19 -13.42 17.20 -0.59
C ASP A 19 -12.95 15.83 -0.04
N ILE A 20 -13.06 14.78 -0.86
CA ILE A 20 -12.59 13.43 -0.52
C ILE A 20 -11.06 13.37 -0.41
N GLU A 21 -10.32 14.02 -1.30
CA GLU A 21 -8.86 14.12 -1.24
C GLU A 21 -8.41 14.81 0.05
N GLU A 22 -9.00 15.96 0.38
CA GLU A 22 -8.69 16.72 1.60
C GLU A 22 -8.98 15.90 2.87
N ASP A 23 -10.11 15.18 2.91
CA ASP A 23 -10.43 14.27 4.00
C ASP A 23 -9.43 13.11 4.11
N GLY A 24 -8.99 12.56 2.98
CA GLY A 24 -7.98 11.50 2.91
C GLY A 24 -6.62 11.94 3.44
N GLU A 25 -6.18 13.15 3.10
CA GLU A 25 -4.94 13.73 3.63
C GLU A 25 -5.01 13.98 5.14
N ARG A 26 -6.15 14.47 5.63
CA ARG A 26 -6.37 14.67 7.07
C ARG A 26 -6.26 13.35 7.83
N VAL A 27 -6.83 12.27 7.30
CA VAL A 27 -6.76 10.92 7.89
C VAL A 27 -5.34 10.38 7.86
N ALA A 28 -4.65 10.48 6.72
CA ALA A 28 -3.26 10.04 6.60
C ALA A 28 -2.35 10.76 7.61
N LYS A 29 -2.56 12.06 7.82
CA LYS A 29 -1.85 12.82 8.84
C LYS A 29 -2.23 12.41 10.26
N ALA A 30 -3.51 12.14 10.53
CA ALA A 30 -3.98 11.75 11.86
C ALA A 30 -3.41 10.39 12.30
N PHE A 31 -3.16 9.47 11.36
CA PHE A 31 -2.63 8.13 11.62
C PHE A 31 -1.17 7.95 11.18
N ASN A 32 -0.44 9.05 10.94
CA ASN A 32 0.97 9.03 10.51
C ASN A 32 1.24 8.07 9.34
N MET A 33 0.32 7.99 8.38
CA MET A 33 0.38 6.99 7.34
C MET A 33 1.55 7.23 6.39
N VAL A 34 2.27 6.16 6.07
CA VAL A 34 3.38 6.16 5.12
C VAL A 34 3.19 5.00 4.17
N ALA A 35 3.38 5.22 2.87
CA ALA A 35 3.21 4.14 1.90
C ALA A 35 4.43 4.02 0.98
N PHE A 36 4.75 2.78 0.63
CA PHE A 36 5.83 2.44 -0.30
C PHE A 36 5.31 1.51 -1.38
N ARG A 37 5.91 1.61 -2.56
CA ARG A 37 5.57 0.77 -3.70
C ARG A 37 6.81 0.10 -4.27
N PHE A 38 6.69 -1.19 -4.57
CA PHE A 38 7.69 -1.97 -5.28
C PHE A 38 7.17 -2.27 -6.69
N ILE A 39 7.95 -1.91 -7.70
CA ILE A 39 7.70 -2.25 -9.11
C ILE A 39 9.04 -2.67 -9.71
N GLU A 40 9.11 -3.91 -10.20
CA GLU A 40 10.32 -4.45 -10.85
C GLU A 40 11.61 -4.23 -10.02
N GLY A 41 11.53 -4.49 -8.72
CA GLY A 41 12.63 -4.38 -7.76
C GLY A 41 12.97 -2.95 -7.30
N ARG A 42 12.35 -1.93 -7.89
CA ARG A 42 12.49 -0.52 -7.51
C ARG A 42 11.51 -0.18 -6.41
N VAL A 43 11.94 0.67 -5.47
CA VAL A 43 11.13 1.12 -4.34
C VAL A 43 10.88 2.61 -4.47
N SER A 44 9.67 3.05 -4.16
CA SER A 44 9.30 4.47 -4.16
C SER A 44 8.43 4.76 -2.94
N GLU A 45 8.69 5.86 -2.25
CA GLU A 45 7.74 6.40 -1.27
C GLU A 45 6.61 7.08 -2.05
N ILE A 46 5.37 6.78 -1.67
CA ILE A 46 4.16 7.35 -2.29
C ILE A 46 3.35 8.04 -1.21
N GLN A 47 2.58 9.06 -1.61
CA GLN A 47 1.64 9.68 -0.69
C GLN A 47 0.57 8.66 -0.31
N SER A 48 0.51 8.33 0.99
CA SER A 48 -0.61 7.58 1.52
C SER A 48 -1.82 8.50 1.56
N ASN A 49 -2.88 8.14 0.84
CA ASN A 49 -4.19 8.77 1.00
C ASN A 49 -5.25 7.68 0.87
N PHE A 50 -6.38 7.86 1.56
CA PHE A 50 -7.44 6.84 1.64
C PHE A 50 -8.04 6.46 0.28
N TYR A 51 -7.86 7.31 -0.74
CA TYR A 51 -8.43 7.19 -2.08
C TYR A 51 -7.51 6.49 -3.09
N ASN A 52 -6.19 6.59 -2.93
CA ASN A 52 -5.12 5.97 -3.71
C ASN A 52 -4.51 4.77 -2.99
N SER A 53 -5.22 4.24 -1.98
CA SER A 53 -4.79 3.06 -1.21
C SER A 53 -4.69 1.80 -2.07
N ALA A 54 -5.31 1.80 -3.25
CA ALA A 54 -5.05 0.77 -4.25
C ALA A 54 -4.17 1.30 -5.39
N TYR A 55 -3.11 0.54 -5.71
CA TYR A 55 -2.33 0.79 -6.92
C TYR A 55 -3.17 0.64 -8.20
N ASP A 56 -4.01 -0.40 -8.25
CA ASP A 56 -4.98 -0.62 -9.34
C ASP A 56 -6.22 -1.35 -8.81
N HIS A 57 -7.37 -0.69 -8.88
CA HIS A 57 -8.65 -1.23 -8.41
C HIS A 57 -9.22 -2.34 -9.30
N ARG A 58 -8.70 -2.51 -10.52
CA ARG A 58 -9.19 -3.50 -11.49
C ARG A 58 -8.48 -4.84 -11.38
N VAL A 59 -7.44 -4.88 -10.55
CA VAL A 59 -6.53 -6.02 -10.43
C VAL A 59 -6.86 -6.79 -9.15
N GLN A 60 -6.75 -8.12 -9.23
CA GLN A 60 -6.87 -8.97 -8.07
C GLN A 60 -5.74 -8.70 -7.08
N ARG A 61 -6.07 -8.64 -5.80
CA ARG A 61 -5.12 -8.39 -4.71
C ARG A 61 -5.07 -9.58 -3.79
N CYS A 62 -3.85 -9.90 -3.36
CA CYS A 62 -3.60 -10.78 -2.21
C CYS A 62 -2.81 -10.00 -1.18
N TYR A 63 -2.98 -10.33 0.09
CA TYR A 63 -2.38 -9.63 1.21
C TYR A 63 -1.48 -10.58 1.99
N ILE A 64 -0.33 -10.09 2.46
CA ILE A 64 0.50 -10.86 3.39
C ILE A 64 -0.15 -10.79 4.78
N ARG A 65 -0.57 -11.95 5.29
CA ARG A 65 -1.27 -12.07 6.58
C ARG A 65 -0.34 -11.99 7.78
N HIS A 66 0.92 -12.38 7.59
CA HIS A 66 1.93 -12.39 8.63
C HIS A 66 3.31 -12.09 8.05
N VAL A 67 4.06 -11.21 8.71
CA VAL A 67 5.48 -11.01 8.41
C VAL A 67 6.26 -12.12 9.12
N PRO A 68 6.94 -13.03 8.38
CA PRO A 68 7.69 -14.12 9.00
C PRO A 68 8.82 -13.58 9.89
N PRO A 69 9.34 -14.38 10.85
CA PRO A 69 10.40 -13.97 11.76
C PRO A 69 11.77 -13.89 11.06
N ILE A 70 11.91 -12.93 10.16
CA ILE A 70 13.11 -12.66 9.35
C ILE A 70 13.61 -11.24 9.58
N THR A 71 14.84 -10.96 9.16
CA THR A 71 15.37 -9.60 9.22
C THR A 71 14.65 -8.70 8.21
N ILE A 72 14.62 -7.39 8.50
CA ILE A 72 14.04 -6.41 7.58
C ILE A 72 14.75 -6.44 6.21
N ASP A 73 16.07 -6.65 6.20
CA ASP A 73 16.83 -6.74 4.94
C ASP A 73 16.43 -7.96 4.11
N ALA A 74 16.20 -9.11 4.77
CA ALA A 74 15.68 -10.29 4.10
C ALA A 74 14.26 -10.04 3.57
N LEU A 75 13.38 -9.44 4.38
CA LEU A 75 12.02 -9.11 3.96
C LEU A 75 12.01 -8.19 2.73
N ILE A 76 12.81 -7.12 2.74
CA ILE A 76 12.93 -6.19 1.60
C ILE A 76 13.44 -6.92 0.36
N LYS A 77 14.44 -7.81 0.51
CA LYS A 77 14.97 -8.60 -0.60
C LYS A 77 13.89 -9.47 -1.23
N GLU A 78 13.14 -10.20 -0.41
CA GLU A 78 12.05 -11.08 -0.86
C GLU A 78 10.93 -10.28 -1.55
N LEU A 79 10.57 -9.11 -1.02
CA LEU A 79 9.59 -8.21 -1.65
C LEU A 79 10.10 -7.67 -3.00
N LYS A 80 11.40 -7.35 -3.12
CA LYS A 80 11.99 -6.95 -4.41
C LYS A 80 11.92 -8.08 -5.43
N GLU A 81 12.36 -9.27 -5.05
CA GLU A 81 12.31 -10.45 -5.92
C GLU A 81 10.87 -10.77 -6.36
N LEU A 82 9.92 -10.67 -5.43
CA LEU A 82 8.51 -10.86 -5.71
C LEU A 82 7.94 -9.79 -6.64
N SER A 83 8.38 -8.54 -6.52
CA SER A 83 7.89 -7.44 -7.35
C SER A 83 8.24 -7.57 -8.84
N HIS A 84 9.12 -8.50 -9.22
CA HIS A 84 9.35 -8.89 -10.62
C HIS A 84 8.32 -9.89 -11.16
N LYS A 85 7.55 -10.54 -10.28
CA LYS A 85 6.54 -11.56 -10.61
C LYS A 85 5.10 -11.06 -10.41
N THR A 86 4.95 -9.83 -9.95
CA THR A 86 3.67 -9.16 -9.69
C THR A 86 3.65 -7.83 -10.42
N LYS A 87 2.47 -7.28 -10.71
CA LYS A 87 2.35 -5.94 -11.30
C LYS A 87 2.88 -4.85 -10.36
N ALA A 88 2.67 -5.00 -9.06
CA ALA A 88 3.21 -4.14 -8.02
C ALA A 88 3.05 -4.80 -6.64
N ILE A 89 3.81 -4.29 -5.68
CA ILE A 89 3.55 -4.52 -4.25
C ILE A 89 3.40 -3.17 -3.58
N GLN A 90 2.38 -2.99 -2.75
CA GLN A 90 2.15 -1.78 -1.96
C GLN A 90 2.23 -2.11 -0.49
N LEU A 91 3.00 -1.31 0.25
CA LEU A 91 3.09 -1.37 1.71
C LEU A 91 2.45 -0.10 2.24
N GLU A 92 1.48 -0.22 3.13
CA GLU A 92 0.89 0.90 3.85
C GLU A 92 1.12 0.73 5.34
N PHE A 93 1.78 1.71 5.92
CA PHE A 93 2.06 1.79 7.35
C PHE A 93 1.11 2.78 7.99
N ASP A 94 0.56 2.42 9.15
CA ASP A 94 -0.32 3.29 9.92
C ASP A 94 -0.09 3.14 11.43
N GLU A 95 -0.49 4.19 12.17
CA GLU A 95 -0.54 4.22 13.62
C GLU A 95 -2.00 4.28 14.12
N TYR A 96 -2.81 3.27 13.80
CA TYR A 96 -4.19 3.19 14.28
C TYR A 96 -4.29 2.64 15.72
N ASN A 97 -5.09 3.29 16.58
CA ASN A 97 -5.32 2.88 17.98
C ASN A 97 -4.05 2.62 18.81
N ARG A 98 -2.97 3.37 18.55
CA ARG A 98 -1.64 3.19 19.16
C ARG A 98 -0.94 1.87 18.80
N GLY A 99 -1.46 1.13 17.83
CA GLY A 99 -0.77 0.02 17.18
C GLY A 99 0.12 0.53 16.05
N ASN A 100 1.17 -0.21 15.72
CA ASN A 100 1.98 0.02 14.53
C ASN A 100 1.66 -1.09 13.55
N ASN A 101 1.09 -0.77 12.39
CA ASN A 101 0.61 -1.79 11.46
C ASN A 101 1.24 -1.61 10.09
N VAL A 102 1.31 -2.71 9.34
CA VAL A 102 1.59 -2.68 7.91
C VAL A 102 0.57 -3.53 7.16
N GLU A 103 -0.09 -2.96 6.16
CA GLU A 103 -0.76 -3.73 5.12
C GLU A 103 0.22 -3.95 3.97
N ILE A 104 0.35 -5.20 3.49
CA ILE A 104 1.21 -5.52 2.35
C ILE A 104 0.36 -6.18 1.27
N ALA A 105 0.03 -5.41 0.23
CA ALA A 105 -0.82 -5.83 -0.88
C ALA A 105 0.01 -6.19 -2.12
N LEU A 106 -0.21 -7.39 -2.64
CA LEU A 106 0.37 -7.93 -3.87
C LEU A 106 -0.65 -7.78 -5.01
N TYR A 107 -0.27 -7.10 -6.09
CA TYR A 107 -1.13 -6.85 -7.24
C TYR A 107 -0.79 -7.79 -8.38
N ASP A 108 -1.79 -8.54 -8.87
CA ASP A 108 -1.65 -9.45 -10.02
C ASP A 108 -0.54 -10.50 -9.80
N LEU A 109 -0.56 -11.17 -8.65
CA LEU A 109 0.33 -12.29 -8.41
C LEU A 109 -0.13 -13.45 -9.32
N HIS A 110 0.55 -13.63 -10.46
CA HIS A 110 0.28 -14.75 -11.35
C HIS A 110 0.38 -16.06 -10.56
N SER A 111 -0.71 -16.82 -10.56
CA SER A 111 -0.90 -18.08 -9.83
C SER A 111 -0.01 -19.23 -10.33
N GLU A 112 1.03 -18.95 -11.11
CA GLU A 112 1.96 -19.97 -11.61
C GLU A 112 2.93 -20.37 -10.51
N GLY A 113 2.45 -21.24 -9.60
CA GLY A 113 3.18 -22.31 -8.92
C GLY A 113 4.43 -21.94 -8.11
N ASN A 114 4.85 -20.70 -8.07
CA ASN A 114 5.98 -20.22 -7.29
C ASN A 114 5.49 -19.95 -5.90
N SER A 115 5.52 -21.01 -5.09
CA SER A 115 5.34 -20.97 -3.66
C SER A 115 6.10 -19.78 -3.08
N LEU A 116 5.37 -18.75 -2.65
CA LEU A 116 5.85 -17.77 -1.68
C LEU A 116 6.00 -18.49 -0.34
N GLN A 117 6.97 -19.41 -0.23
CA GLN A 117 7.07 -20.36 0.90
C GLN A 117 7.16 -19.65 2.25
N ILE A 118 7.57 -18.39 2.26
CA ILE A 118 7.74 -17.60 3.47
C ILE A 118 6.54 -16.71 3.83
N PHE A 119 5.58 -16.49 2.91
CA PHE A 119 4.44 -15.60 3.16
C PHE A 119 3.13 -16.38 3.18
N GLU A 120 2.39 -16.24 4.27
CA GLU A 120 0.98 -16.62 4.32
C GLU A 120 0.16 -15.53 3.63
N LEU A 121 -0.60 -15.91 2.59
CA LEU A 121 -1.43 -14.98 1.83
C LEU A 121 -2.90 -15.04 2.27
N SER A 122 -3.58 -13.91 2.15
CA SER A 122 -5.03 -13.79 2.29
C SER A 122 -5.61 -13.07 1.07
N GLU A 123 -6.79 -13.48 0.61
CA GLU A 123 -7.55 -12.75 -0.41
C GLU A 123 -8.27 -11.53 0.18
N SER A 124 -8.44 -11.49 1.51
CA SER A 124 -9.08 -10.38 2.20
C SER A 124 -8.05 -9.36 2.70
N PRO A 125 -8.36 -8.04 2.64
CA PRO A 125 -7.51 -7.01 3.21
C PRO A 125 -7.20 -7.31 4.68
N CYS A 126 -5.93 -7.20 5.05
CA CYS A 126 -5.51 -7.38 6.42
C CYS A 126 -4.24 -6.59 6.73
N SER A 127 -4.19 -6.07 7.95
CA SER A 127 -3.02 -5.37 8.48
C SER A 127 -2.26 -6.29 9.42
N VAL A 128 -0.94 -6.27 9.31
CA VAL A 128 -0.03 -7.02 10.16
C VAL A 128 0.46 -6.11 11.27
N PRO A 129 0.21 -6.43 12.56
CA PRO A 129 0.78 -5.67 13.66
C PRO A 129 2.29 -5.90 13.75
N LEU A 130 3.04 -4.82 13.92
CA LEU A 130 4.49 -4.83 14.06
C LEU A 130 4.89 -4.30 15.45
N SER A 131 6.04 -4.77 15.95
CA SER A 131 6.67 -4.10 17.10
C SER A 131 7.12 -2.68 16.69
N GLN A 132 7.08 -1.73 17.62
CA GLN A 132 7.54 -0.35 17.39
C GLN A 132 8.92 -0.31 16.73
N ARG A 133 9.86 -1.13 17.24
CA ARG A 133 11.23 -1.20 16.72
C ARG A 133 11.25 -1.67 15.27
N PHE A 134 10.57 -2.77 14.96
CA PHE A 134 10.53 -3.31 13.61
C PHE A 134 9.87 -2.31 12.64
N TYR A 135 8.77 -1.69 13.05
CA TYR A 135 8.05 -0.68 12.27
C TYR A 135 8.94 0.50 11.88
N SER A 136 9.57 1.16 12.87
CA SER A 136 10.41 2.32 12.62
C SER A 136 11.67 1.98 11.81
N GLU A 137 12.32 0.86 12.10
CA GLU A 137 13.48 0.39 11.33
C GLU A 137 13.11 0.04 9.88
N PHE A 138 11.91 -0.52 9.67
CA PHE A 138 11.45 -0.91 8.33
C PHE A 138 11.18 0.31 7.46
N ILE A 139 10.42 1.28 7.97
CA ILE A 139 10.18 2.56 7.27
C ILE A 139 11.51 3.27 6.98
N ALA A 140 12.43 3.36 7.95
CA ALA A 140 13.72 4.02 7.75
C ALA A 140 14.55 3.36 6.65
N LYS A 141 14.59 2.02 6.60
CA LYS A 141 15.28 1.28 5.54
C LYS A 141 14.62 1.49 4.18
N LEU A 142 13.29 1.49 4.10
CA LEU A 142 12.55 1.75 2.86
C LEU A 142 12.83 3.16 2.32
N ARG A 143 12.82 4.19 3.17
CA ARG A 143 13.17 5.56 2.78
C ARG A 143 14.59 5.68 2.24
N LYS A 144 15.54 4.98 2.88
CA LYS A 144 16.95 4.96 2.44
C LYS A 144 17.13 4.38 1.03
N ILE A 145 16.28 3.42 0.62
CA ILE A 145 16.38 2.77 -0.70
C ILE A 145 15.43 3.35 -1.75
N ALA A 146 14.47 4.20 -1.34
CA ALA A 146 13.51 4.86 -2.22
C ALA A 146 14.05 6.19 -2.78
N GLY A 147 15.05 6.79 -2.11
CA GLY A 147 15.83 7.92 -2.62
C GLY A 147 16.99 7.47 -3.51
#